data_AF-A0A970KJQ3-F1
#
_entry.id   AF-A0A970KJQ3-F1
#
_cell.length_a   1.000
_cell.length_b   1.000
_cell.length_c   1.000
_cell.angle_alpha   90.00
_cell.angle_beta   90.00
_cell.angle_gamma   90.00
#
_symmetry.space_group_name_H-M   'P 1'
#
loop_
_entity.id
_entity.type
_entity.pdbx_description
1 polymer ?
#
loop_
_entity_poly.entity_id
_entity_poly.type
_entity_poly.pdbx_seq_one_letter_code
_entity_poly.pdbx_strand_id
1 'polypeptide(L)'
;MNNRQDAMSAKGVVENCVDESEQLRCANSRKYCLFDTSVLVPYFLPHSHKEAKVHERAATIIESVRSRGSDHFFYIPNFCIAEVFSSFAKHAYGDWNKQVRSGTIDGRIHASVRKQFQTDIHNAALFYHYELSRYHVLTVNLVAPVDHYFKLGRGDGRRIVPSGTFDQLIAAMGIHLTKIHGAGNVVVVTADNRLAKLIRKCRSPISATARKTMKIADAERFVGIPFQADSFPLVLDLATAKDRDLQAVFGEWPLPVAGRYKRPCHLKRKRAAPPREKTKD
;
A
#
# COMPACT_ATOMS: atom_id res chain seq x y z
N MET A 1 -57.06 -27.80 -49.25
CA MET A 1 -55.95 -27.72 -50.24
C MET A 1 -54.70 -27.38 -49.46
N ASN A 2 -53.92 -28.38 -49.02
CA ASN A 2 -52.65 -28.83 -49.64
C ASN A 2 -51.70 -27.64 -49.90
N ASN A 3 -50.44 -27.58 -49.43
CA ASN A 3 -49.50 -28.64 -49.08
C ASN A 3 -48.33 -28.08 -48.24
N ARG A 4 -47.66 -28.99 -47.54
CA ARG A 4 -46.37 -28.86 -46.84
C ARG A 4 -45.19 -28.66 -47.82
N GLN A 5 -44.01 -28.37 -47.23
CA GLN A 5 -42.60 -28.44 -47.72
C GLN A 5 -42.00 -27.05 -47.99
N ASP A 6 -40.85 -26.60 -47.47
CA ASP A 6 -39.72 -27.19 -46.71
C ASP A 6 -39.08 -26.03 -45.90
N ALA A 7 -38.77 -26.16 -44.60
CA ALA A 7 -37.58 -26.75 -43.98
C ALA A 7 -36.22 -26.10 -44.34
N MET A 8 -35.46 -25.80 -43.28
CA MET A 8 -34.03 -25.41 -43.22
C MET A 8 -33.67 -23.92 -43.35
N SER A 9 -33.54 -23.26 -42.19
CA SER A 9 -32.32 -22.51 -41.87
C SER A 9 -32.26 -22.20 -40.37
N ALA A 10 -31.92 -23.21 -39.57
CA ALA A 10 -31.49 -23.00 -38.19
C ALA A 10 -30.09 -22.37 -38.20
N LYS A 11 -30.01 -21.04 -38.11
CA LYS A 11 -28.75 -20.35 -37.79
C LYS A 11 -28.60 -20.35 -36.28
N GLY A 12 -27.55 -21.04 -35.84
CA GLY A 12 -27.20 -21.27 -34.45
C GLY A 12 -27.11 -19.98 -33.65
N VAL A 13 -27.83 -19.97 -32.53
CA VAL A 13 -27.52 -19.13 -31.38
C VAL A 13 -26.16 -19.63 -30.88
N VAL A 14 -25.12 -18.81 -31.10
CA VAL A 14 -23.85 -19.00 -30.43
C VAL A 14 -24.10 -18.60 -28.98
N GLU A 15 -24.49 -19.56 -28.16
CA GLU A 15 -24.36 -19.46 -26.71
C GLU A 15 -22.86 -19.29 -26.43
N ASN A 16 -22.49 -18.05 -26.11
CA ASN A 16 -21.22 -17.78 -25.45
C ASN A 16 -21.28 -18.46 -24.07
N CYS A 17 -20.92 -19.74 -24.02
CA CYS A 17 -20.42 -20.36 -22.81
C CYS A 17 -19.13 -19.64 -22.44
N VAL A 18 -19.27 -18.52 -21.74
CA VAL A 18 -18.19 -17.95 -20.96
C VAL A 18 -17.87 -19.02 -19.93
N ASP A 19 -16.68 -19.57 -20.06
CA ASP A 19 -16.13 -20.65 -19.26
C ASP A 19 -16.30 -20.30 -17.77
N GLU A 20 -17.31 -20.87 -17.10
CA GLU A 20 -17.55 -20.68 -15.66
C GLU A 20 -16.33 -21.10 -14.83
N SER A 21 -15.39 -21.85 -15.42
CA SER A 21 -14.12 -22.20 -14.81
C SER A 21 -13.12 -21.03 -14.69
N GLU A 22 -13.29 -19.92 -15.42
CA GLU A 22 -12.56 -18.66 -15.19
C GLU A 22 -13.18 -17.82 -14.06
N GLN A 23 -14.50 -17.89 -13.84
CA GLN A 23 -15.18 -17.22 -12.72
C GLN A 23 -14.96 -17.94 -11.38
N LEU A 24 -14.61 -19.23 -11.42
CA LEU A 24 -14.34 -20.07 -10.25
C LEU A 24 -12.86 -20.28 -9.94
N ARG A 25 -11.94 -19.54 -10.58
CA ARG A 25 -10.58 -19.36 -10.03
C ARG A 25 -10.69 -18.48 -8.77
N CYS A 26 -11.03 -19.10 -7.63
CA CYS A 26 -10.98 -18.56 -6.27
C CYS A 26 -10.67 -17.06 -6.22
N ALA A 27 -11.72 -16.23 -6.33
CA ALA A 27 -11.62 -14.79 -6.44
C ALA A 27 -10.82 -14.21 -5.26
N ASN A 28 -9.51 -14.02 -5.44
CA ASN A 28 -8.74 -13.13 -4.61
C ASN A 28 -9.27 -11.74 -4.89
N SER A 29 -10.28 -11.32 -4.10
CA SER A 29 -10.96 -10.04 -4.26
C SER A 29 -9.93 -8.94 -4.41
N ARG A 30 -10.03 -8.19 -5.52
CA ARG A 30 -9.19 -7.05 -5.85
C ARG A 30 -9.02 -6.17 -4.60
N LYS A 31 -7.77 -5.99 -4.15
CA LYS A 31 -7.45 -5.06 -3.08
C LYS A 31 -7.13 -3.67 -3.62
N TYR A 32 -7.59 -2.66 -2.89
CA TYR A 32 -7.28 -1.25 -3.12
C TYR A 32 -6.22 -0.84 -2.10
N CYS A 33 -4.98 -0.70 -2.55
CA CYS A 33 -3.82 -0.49 -1.71
C CYS A 33 -3.48 1.00 -1.64
N LEU A 34 -3.58 1.62 -0.47
CA LEU A 34 -3.11 2.99 -0.23
C LEU A 34 -1.65 2.94 0.26
N PHE A 35 -0.73 3.42 -0.56
CA PHE A 35 0.70 3.42 -0.25
C PHE A 35 1.13 4.68 0.49
N ASP A 36 1.94 4.44 1.52
CA ASP A 36 2.74 5.45 2.22
C ASP A 36 4.14 5.56 1.59
N THR A 37 4.74 6.75 1.67
CA THR A 37 6.15 7.05 1.35
C THR A 37 7.11 6.02 1.94
N SER A 38 6.85 5.53 3.16
CA SER A 38 7.71 4.55 3.84
C SER A 38 7.86 3.21 3.11
N VAL A 39 7.00 2.91 2.14
CA VAL A 39 7.08 1.71 1.28
C VAL A 39 7.62 2.03 -0.11
N LEU A 40 7.23 3.16 -0.66
CA LEU A 40 7.63 3.57 -2.01
C LEU A 40 9.11 3.94 -2.09
N VAL A 41 9.63 4.68 -1.11
CA VAL A 41 11.05 5.06 -1.12
C VAL A 41 11.95 3.82 -1.07
N PRO A 42 11.71 2.80 -0.22
CA PRO A 42 12.51 1.57 -0.25
C PRO A 42 12.30 0.70 -1.49
N TYR A 43 11.15 0.77 -2.16
CA TYR A 43 10.94 0.12 -3.45
C TYR A 43 11.90 0.68 -4.52
N PHE A 44 12.01 2.02 -4.64
CA PHE A 44 12.90 2.69 -5.60
C PHE A 44 14.36 2.82 -5.14
N LEU A 45 14.60 2.88 -3.83
CA LEU A 45 15.92 3.02 -3.23
C LEU A 45 16.06 1.98 -2.11
N PRO A 46 16.48 0.73 -2.42
CA PRO A 46 16.51 -0.38 -1.45
C PRO A 46 17.27 -0.08 -0.15
N HIS A 47 18.34 0.72 -0.24
CA HIS A 47 19.19 1.09 0.90
C HIS A 47 18.61 2.21 1.79
N SER A 48 17.47 2.79 1.42
CA SER A 48 16.81 3.85 2.21
C SER A 48 16.12 3.32 3.47
N HIS A 49 15.88 2.00 3.53
CA HIS A 49 15.30 1.34 4.70
C HIS A 49 16.30 0.37 5.34
N LYS A 50 16.19 0.18 6.65
CA LYS A 50 17.07 -0.74 7.39
C LYS A 50 16.76 -2.21 7.10
N GLU A 51 15.48 -2.50 6.90
CA GLU A 51 14.99 -3.87 6.72
C GLU A 51 14.86 -4.20 5.24
N ALA A 52 15.73 -5.10 4.75
CA ALA A 52 15.72 -5.54 3.36
C ALA A 52 14.38 -6.16 2.92
N LYS A 53 13.66 -6.78 3.87
CA LYS A 53 12.35 -7.39 3.61
C LYS A 53 11.30 -6.38 3.14
N VAL A 54 11.37 -5.12 3.56
CA VAL A 54 10.45 -4.08 3.09
C VAL A 54 10.61 -3.88 1.58
N HIS A 55 11.86 -3.78 1.10
CA HIS A 55 12.12 -3.69 -0.33
C HIS A 55 11.62 -4.93 -1.07
N GLU A 56 11.95 -6.14 -0.60
CA GLU A 56 11.59 -7.40 -1.25
C GLU A 56 10.06 -7.58 -1.32
N ARG A 57 9.32 -7.21 -0.27
CA ARG A 57 7.86 -7.30 -0.26
C ARG A 57 7.20 -6.24 -1.12
N ALA A 58 7.67 -4.99 -1.02
CA ALA A 58 7.19 -3.90 -1.88
C ALA A 58 7.44 -4.24 -3.36
N ALA A 59 8.59 -4.85 -3.65
CA ALA A 59 8.91 -5.37 -4.97
C ALA A 59 7.89 -6.39 -5.46
N THR A 60 7.67 -7.46 -4.70
CA THR A 60 6.70 -8.50 -5.07
C THR A 60 5.31 -7.92 -5.33
N ILE A 61 4.83 -7.04 -4.45
CA ILE A 61 3.50 -6.42 -4.59
C ILE A 61 3.43 -5.54 -5.84
N ILE A 62 4.36 -4.59 -5.98
CA ILE A 62 4.30 -3.58 -7.04
C ILE A 62 4.59 -4.18 -8.41
N GLU A 63 5.58 -5.09 -8.51
CA GLU A 63 5.88 -5.74 -9.79
C GLU A 63 4.81 -6.72 -10.22
N SER A 64 4.09 -7.35 -9.29
CA SER A 64 2.95 -8.20 -9.65
C SER A 64 1.90 -7.42 -10.42
N VAL A 65 1.49 -6.25 -9.93
CA VAL A 65 0.53 -5.39 -10.65
C VAL A 65 1.13 -4.82 -11.93
N ARG A 66 2.38 -4.32 -11.88
CA ARG A 66 3.05 -3.76 -13.06
C ARG A 66 3.19 -4.78 -14.19
N SER A 67 3.44 -6.04 -13.86
CA SER A 67 3.55 -7.14 -14.82
C SER A 67 2.20 -7.78 -15.18
N ARG A 68 1.07 -7.29 -14.62
CA ARG A 68 -0.28 -7.87 -14.76
C ARG A 68 -0.40 -9.30 -14.23
N GLY A 69 0.44 -9.67 -13.25
CA GLY A 69 0.26 -10.89 -12.47
C GLY A 69 -0.83 -10.75 -11.41
N SER A 70 -1.14 -9.53 -10.98
CA SER A 70 -2.26 -9.23 -10.07
C SER A 70 -3.01 -8.00 -10.54
N ASP A 71 -4.32 -7.96 -10.27
CA ASP A 71 -5.21 -6.86 -10.65
C ASP A 71 -5.43 -5.85 -9.52
N HIS A 72 -4.68 -5.91 -8.41
CA HIS A 72 -4.79 -4.95 -7.32
C HIS A 72 -4.63 -3.49 -7.81
N PHE A 73 -5.35 -2.58 -7.17
CA PHE A 73 -5.36 -1.17 -7.55
C PHE A 73 -4.56 -0.35 -6.54
N PHE A 74 -3.67 0.52 -7.02
CA PHE A 74 -2.78 1.27 -6.14
C PHE A 74 -3.16 2.76 -6.08
N TYR A 75 -3.40 3.23 -4.86
CA TYR A 75 -3.54 4.63 -4.51
C TYR A 75 -2.26 5.16 -3.87
N ILE A 76 -1.96 6.43 -4.11
CA ILE A 76 -0.90 7.18 -3.42
C ILE A 76 -1.42 8.57 -3.03
N PRO A 77 -1.36 8.99 -1.75
CA PRO A 77 -1.70 10.37 -1.39
C PRO A 77 -0.84 11.37 -2.15
N ASN A 78 -1.43 12.48 -2.60
CA ASN A 78 -0.68 13.53 -3.31
C ASN A 78 0.49 14.11 -2.50
N PHE A 79 0.36 14.21 -1.17
CA PHE A 79 1.47 14.62 -0.30
C PHE A 79 2.57 13.54 -0.20
N CYS A 80 2.23 12.24 -0.27
CA CYS A 80 3.23 11.17 -0.34
C CYS A 80 4.03 11.20 -1.65
N ILE A 81 3.43 11.63 -2.77
CA ILE A 81 4.19 11.89 -4.01
C ILE A 81 5.30 12.92 -3.76
N ALA A 82 4.96 14.03 -3.12
CA ALA A 82 5.93 15.08 -2.79
C ALA A 82 7.01 14.56 -1.82
N GLU A 83 6.64 13.77 -0.81
CA GLU A 83 7.59 13.17 0.12
C GLU A 83 8.53 12.15 -0.53
N VAL A 84 8.06 11.38 -1.53
CA VAL A 84 8.93 10.47 -2.30
C VAL A 84 9.99 11.26 -3.07
N PHE A 85 9.61 12.33 -3.78
CA PHE A 85 10.58 13.20 -4.46
C PHE A 85 11.53 13.88 -3.46
N SER A 86 11.01 14.38 -2.34
CA SER A 86 11.84 14.97 -1.29
C SER A 86 12.82 13.96 -0.71
N SER A 87 12.42 12.69 -0.60
CA SER A 87 13.29 11.61 -0.13
C SER A 87 14.39 11.29 -1.14
N PHE A 88 14.07 11.26 -2.44
CA PHE A 88 15.08 11.12 -3.49
C PHE A 88 16.10 12.26 -3.47
N ALA A 89 15.63 13.50 -3.36
CA ALA A 89 16.48 14.68 -3.25
C ALA A 89 17.37 14.63 -1.99
N LYS A 90 16.79 14.26 -0.84
CA LYS A 90 17.54 14.05 0.41
C LYS A 90 18.65 13.01 0.23
N HIS A 91 18.39 11.90 -0.44
CA HIS A 91 19.41 10.89 -0.69
C HIS A 91 20.45 11.32 -1.73
N ALA A 92 20.14 12.27 -2.62
CA ALA A 92 21.09 12.78 -3.62
C ALA A 92 21.94 13.95 -3.13
N TYR A 93 21.41 14.79 -2.24
CA TYR A 93 22.04 16.06 -1.84
C TYR A 93 22.20 16.24 -0.32
N GLY A 94 21.66 15.34 0.50
CA GLY A 94 21.64 15.47 1.95
C GLY A 94 22.81 14.76 2.63
N ASP A 95 24.03 15.04 2.21
CA ASP A 95 25.27 14.49 2.82
C ASP A 95 25.40 14.83 4.32
N TRP A 96 24.88 15.98 4.73
CA TRP A 96 24.77 16.43 6.12
C TRP A 96 23.70 15.68 6.94
N ASN A 97 22.78 14.95 6.29
CA ASN A 97 21.66 14.31 6.96
C ASN A 97 22.05 12.92 7.48
N LYS A 98 22.06 12.75 8.81
CA LYS A 98 22.39 11.47 9.49
C LYS A 98 21.52 10.27 9.06
N GLN A 99 20.37 10.50 8.43
CA GLN A 99 19.51 9.44 7.88
C GLN A 99 20.04 8.88 6.55
N VAL A 100 20.92 9.60 5.85
CA VAL A 100 21.62 9.17 4.64
C VAL A 100 22.89 8.41 5.06
N ARG A 101 22.70 7.15 5.47
CA ARG A 101 23.73 6.34 6.16
C ARG A 101 24.92 5.91 5.30
N SER A 102 24.81 5.98 3.98
CA SER A 102 25.77 5.40 3.04
C SER A 102 26.33 6.44 2.06
N GLY A 103 26.29 7.71 2.43
CA GLY A 103 26.59 8.82 1.53
C GLY A 103 25.46 9.07 0.53
N THR A 104 25.63 10.12 -0.27
CA THR A 104 24.66 10.49 -1.29
C THR A 104 24.68 9.52 -2.47
N ILE A 105 23.52 9.33 -3.11
CA ILE A 105 23.42 8.53 -4.33
C ILE A 105 24.00 9.30 -5.51
N ASP A 106 24.59 8.57 -6.46
CA ASP A 106 25.10 9.13 -7.71
C ASP A 106 23.98 9.85 -8.50
N GLY A 107 24.35 10.95 -9.17
CA GLY A 107 23.41 11.77 -9.94
C GLY A 107 22.64 11.00 -11.02
N ARG A 108 23.26 9.96 -11.62
CA ARG A 108 22.60 9.09 -12.60
C ARG A 108 21.55 8.20 -11.94
N ILE A 109 21.83 7.70 -10.74
CA ILE A 109 20.85 6.94 -9.94
C ILE A 109 19.68 7.85 -9.57
N HIS A 110 19.95 9.05 -9.07
CA HIS A 110 18.91 10.04 -8.74
C HIS A 110 18.02 10.36 -9.94
N ALA A 111 18.61 10.68 -11.10
CA ALA A 111 17.88 10.96 -12.33
C ALA A 111 17.02 9.76 -12.77
N SER A 112 17.57 8.55 -12.64
CA SER A 112 16.89 7.31 -13.02
C SER A 112 15.68 7.01 -12.12
N VAL A 113 15.82 7.05 -10.80
CA VAL A 113 14.70 6.77 -9.88
C VAL A 113 13.61 7.83 -9.98
N ARG A 114 14.00 9.10 -10.17
CA ARG A 114 13.05 10.20 -10.39
C ARG A 114 12.24 9.97 -11.67
N LYS A 115 12.91 9.64 -12.78
CA LYS A 115 12.25 9.36 -14.07
C LYS A 115 11.31 8.16 -13.98
N GLN A 116 11.73 7.10 -13.29
CA GLN A 116 10.89 5.92 -13.09
C GLN A 116 9.63 6.27 -12.29
N PHE A 117 9.76 6.94 -11.14
CA PHE A 117 8.60 7.30 -10.33
C PHE A 117 7.68 8.29 -11.06
N GLN A 118 8.23 9.25 -11.81
CA GLN A 118 7.44 10.13 -12.68
C GLN A 118 6.62 9.32 -13.70
N THR A 119 7.23 8.31 -14.32
CA THR A 119 6.52 7.43 -15.26
C THR A 119 5.40 6.64 -14.57
N ASP A 120 5.65 6.15 -13.35
CA ASP A 120 4.70 5.32 -12.60
C ASP A 120 3.47 6.11 -12.10
N ILE A 121 3.60 7.41 -11.86
CA ILE A 121 2.49 8.28 -11.44
C ILE A 121 1.82 9.03 -12.60
N HIS A 122 2.52 9.20 -13.73
CA HIS A 122 2.00 9.95 -14.88
C HIS A 122 0.79 9.22 -15.47
N ASN A 123 -0.32 9.95 -15.64
CA ASN A 123 -1.60 9.42 -16.10
C ASN A 123 -2.07 8.17 -15.33
N ALA A 124 -1.70 8.07 -14.04
CA ALA A 124 -2.00 6.92 -13.18
C ALA A 124 -1.54 5.57 -13.79
N ALA A 125 -0.40 5.55 -14.49
CA ALA A 125 0.12 4.36 -15.16
C ALA A 125 0.30 3.16 -14.22
N LEU A 126 0.67 3.41 -12.96
CA LEU A 126 0.78 2.40 -11.92
C LEU A 126 0.15 2.84 -10.60
N PHE A 127 0.39 4.08 -10.18
CA PHE A 127 -0.20 4.64 -8.97
C PHE A 127 -1.22 5.72 -9.32
N TYR A 128 -2.46 5.51 -8.91
CA TYR A 128 -3.49 6.54 -8.97
C TYR A 128 -3.30 7.53 -7.82
N HIS A 129 -3.15 8.81 -8.15
CA HIS A 129 -3.02 9.85 -7.13
C HIS A 129 -4.36 10.00 -6.38
N TYR A 130 -4.30 10.04 -5.05
CA TYR A 130 -5.45 10.31 -4.22
C TYR A 130 -5.30 11.69 -3.61
N GLU A 131 -6.11 12.63 -4.09
CA GLU A 131 -6.02 14.03 -3.68
C GLU A 131 -6.53 14.22 -2.26
N LEU A 132 -5.78 14.97 -1.46
CA LEU A 132 -6.26 15.43 -0.17
C LEU A 132 -7.48 16.34 -0.35
N SER A 133 -8.58 15.96 0.28
CA SER A 133 -9.84 16.71 0.27
C SER A 133 -10.28 17.08 1.69
N ARG A 134 -11.22 18.02 1.79
CA ARG A 134 -11.83 18.40 3.07
C ARG A 134 -12.39 17.21 3.86
N TYR A 135 -12.90 16.18 3.18
CA TYR A 135 -13.45 15.01 3.87
C TYR A 135 -12.37 14.24 4.63
N HIS A 136 -11.15 14.16 4.10
CA HIS A 136 -10.04 13.52 4.81
C HIS A 136 -9.65 14.32 6.06
N VAL A 137 -9.60 15.64 5.95
CA VAL A 137 -9.32 16.54 7.09
C VAL A 137 -10.39 16.37 8.18
N LEU A 138 -11.67 16.30 7.80
CA LEU A 138 -12.75 16.08 8.77
C LEU A 138 -12.72 14.68 9.37
N THR A 139 -12.42 13.65 8.58
CA THR A 139 -12.32 12.26 9.03
C THR A 139 -11.18 12.02 10.03
N VAL A 140 -10.17 12.91 10.10
CA VAL A 140 -9.17 12.88 11.18
C VAL A 140 -9.81 12.94 12.57
N ASN A 141 -11.01 13.52 12.72
CA ASN A 141 -11.74 13.50 14.01
C ASN A 141 -12.07 12.10 14.52
N LEU A 142 -12.10 11.08 13.66
CA LEU A 142 -12.22 9.67 14.08
C LEU A 142 -10.88 9.05 14.50
N VAL A 143 -9.76 9.58 14.00
CA VAL A 143 -8.43 8.98 14.17
C VAL A 143 -7.64 9.64 15.29
N ALA A 144 -7.61 10.97 15.33
CA ALA A 144 -6.80 11.75 16.27
C ALA A 144 -7.13 11.44 17.76
N PRO A 145 -8.41 11.26 18.18
CA PRO A 145 -8.69 10.91 19.57
C PRO A 145 -8.06 9.58 19.99
N VAL A 146 -8.06 8.58 19.10
CA VAL A 146 -7.46 7.26 19.35
C VAL A 146 -5.95 7.39 19.50
N ASP A 147 -5.31 8.10 18.58
CA ASP A 147 -3.86 8.35 18.58
C ASP A 147 -3.41 9.06 19.87
N HIS A 148 -4.13 10.09 20.29
CA HIS A 148 -3.80 10.90 21.47
C HIS A 148 -4.10 10.18 22.79
N TYR A 149 -5.19 9.41 22.84
CA TYR A 149 -5.59 8.67 24.04
C TYR A 149 -4.67 7.48 24.31
N PHE A 150 -4.42 6.65 23.28
CA PHE A 150 -3.63 5.43 23.43
C PHE A 150 -2.13 5.65 23.32
N LYS A 151 -1.69 6.88 22.99
CA LYS A 151 -0.28 7.26 23.14
C LYS A 151 0.65 6.29 22.39
N LEU A 152 0.27 5.99 21.14
CA LEU A 152 0.88 4.91 20.37
C LEU A 152 2.32 5.27 19.98
N GLY A 153 3.29 4.76 20.74
CA GLY A 153 4.71 5.00 20.54
C GLY A 153 5.35 4.13 19.46
N ARG A 154 6.53 4.57 19.00
CA ARG A 154 7.42 3.83 18.08
C ARG A 154 8.19 2.66 18.74
N GLY A 155 7.87 2.30 19.98
CA GLY A 155 8.53 1.23 20.76
C GLY A 155 8.65 1.57 22.25
N ASP A 156 9.02 0.57 23.06
CA ASP A 156 9.20 0.72 24.51
C ASP A 156 10.34 1.70 24.83
N GLY A 157 10.13 2.57 25.82
CA GLY A 157 11.14 3.54 26.27
C GLY A 157 11.35 4.78 25.39
N ARG A 158 10.61 4.96 24.29
CA ARG A 158 10.66 6.20 23.49
C ARG A 158 9.61 7.20 23.97
N ARG A 159 9.93 8.50 23.87
CA ARG A 159 8.97 9.59 24.14
C ARG A 159 7.70 9.34 23.33
N ILE A 160 6.58 9.23 24.03
CA ILE A 160 5.26 9.11 23.46
C ILE A 160 4.93 10.47 22.83
N VAL A 161 4.95 10.51 21.50
CA VAL A 161 4.53 11.66 20.70
C VAL A 161 3.41 11.16 19.78
N PRO A 162 2.26 11.85 19.73
CA PRO A 162 1.20 11.53 18.80
C PRO A 162 1.69 11.40 17.35
N SER A 163 0.93 10.69 16.54
CA SER A 163 1.16 10.56 15.11
C SER A 163 1.18 11.92 14.44
N GLY A 164 2.03 12.07 13.42
CA GLY A 164 2.07 13.32 12.66
C GLY A 164 0.75 13.53 11.92
N THR A 165 0.45 14.77 11.56
CA THR A 165 -0.78 15.08 10.81
C THR A 165 -0.91 14.24 9.54
N PHE A 166 0.19 14.00 8.81
CA PHE A 166 0.18 13.17 7.61
C PHE A 166 -0.16 11.69 7.89
N ASP A 167 0.35 11.10 8.99
CA ASP A 167 -0.01 9.73 9.39
C ASP A 167 -1.52 9.62 9.65
N GLN A 168 -2.09 10.61 10.37
CA GLN A 168 -3.53 10.67 10.64
C GLN A 168 -4.35 10.87 9.36
N LEU A 169 -3.84 11.68 8.43
CA LEU A 169 -4.46 11.88 7.11
C LEU A 169 -4.42 10.61 6.27
N ILE A 170 -3.34 9.83 6.27
CA ILE A 170 -3.28 8.54 5.55
C ILE A 170 -4.33 7.59 6.11
N ALA A 171 -4.45 7.48 7.45
CA ALA A 171 -5.50 6.68 8.07
C ALA A 171 -6.90 7.17 7.67
N ALA A 172 -7.15 8.49 7.69
CA ALA A 172 -8.41 9.09 7.29
C ALA A 172 -8.74 8.87 5.80
N MET A 173 -7.74 8.94 4.92
CA MET A 173 -7.85 8.61 3.50
C MET A 173 -8.22 7.14 3.30
N GLY A 174 -7.61 6.23 4.07
CA GLY A 174 -7.98 4.82 4.07
C GLY A 174 -9.41 4.55 4.54
N ILE A 175 -9.91 5.28 5.55
CA ILE A 175 -11.32 5.23 5.99
C ILE A 175 -12.25 5.66 4.85
N HIS A 176 -11.93 6.79 4.20
CA HIS A 176 -12.73 7.27 3.08
C HIS A 176 -12.73 6.27 1.90
N LEU A 177 -11.57 5.69 1.56
CA LEU A 177 -11.51 4.62 0.56
C LEU A 177 -12.32 3.39 0.97
N THR A 178 -12.34 3.04 2.26
CA THR A 178 -13.14 1.91 2.77
C THR A 178 -14.64 2.16 2.58
N LYS A 179 -15.08 3.41 2.73
CA LYS A 179 -16.45 3.83 2.42
C LYS A 179 -16.78 3.68 0.92
N ILE A 180 -15.81 3.93 0.03
CA ILE A 180 -15.99 3.84 -1.43
C ILE A 180 -15.96 2.38 -1.92
N HIS A 181 -14.99 1.60 -1.46
CA HIS A 181 -14.68 0.26 -1.98
C HIS A 181 -15.22 -0.90 -1.13
N GLY A 182 -15.82 -0.58 0.03
CA GLY A 182 -16.36 -1.56 0.95
C GLY A 182 -15.35 -2.07 1.98
N ALA A 183 -15.89 -2.60 3.08
CA ALA A 183 -15.14 -3.17 4.19
C ALA A 183 -14.26 -4.34 3.72
N GLY A 184 -13.03 -4.40 4.23
CA GLY A 184 -12.09 -5.50 3.93
C GLY A 184 -11.43 -5.44 2.53
N ASN A 185 -11.84 -4.52 1.66
CA ASN A 185 -11.24 -4.37 0.31
C ASN A 185 -10.08 -3.37 0.25
N VAL A 186 -9.98 -2.47 1.24
CA VAL A 186 -8.93 -1.44 1.29
C VAL A 186 -7.84 -1.84 2.27
N VAL A 187 -6.58 -1.69 1.85
CA VAL A 187 -5.41 -1.92 2.69
C VAL A 187 -4.47 -0.72 2.64
N VAL A 188 -4.09 -0.20 3.81
CA VAL A 188 -2.97 0.74 3.92
C VAL A 188 -1.68 -0.06 3.97
N VAL A 189 -0.79 0.16 3.00
CA VAL A 189 0.51 -0.51 2.89
C VAL A 189 1.60 0.46 3.36
N THR A 190 2.21 0.16 4.50
CA THR A 190 3.18 1.05 5.17
C THR A 190 4.37 0.24 5.71
N ALA A 191 5.48 0.91 6.01
CA ALA A 191 6.56 0.41 6.85
C ALA A 191 6.73 1.26 8.13
N ASP A 192 5.85 2.24 8.38
CA ASP A 192 5.78 2.94 9.67
C ASP A 192 4.90 2.13 10.65
N ASN A 193 5.58 1.53 11.61
CA ASN A 193 4.95 0.73 12.67
C ASN A 193 3.91 1.52 13.50
N ARG A 194 4.08 2.84 13.67
CA ARG A 194 3.15 3.68 14.42
C ARG A 194 1.85 3.87 13.65
N LEU A 195 1.93 4.19 12.36
CA LEU A 195 0.74 4.26 11.49
C LEU A 195 -0.01 2.93 11.49
N ALA A 196 0.73 1.81 11.40
CA ALA A 196 0.13 0.48 11.47
C ALA A 196 -0.54 0.20 12.83
N LYS A 197 0.08 0.56 13.95
CA LYS A 197 -0.52 0.46 15.28
C LYS A 197 -1.78 1.32 15.42
N LEU A 198 -1.77 2.53 14.89
CA LEU A 198 -2.91 3.44 14.93
C LEU A 198 -4.12 2.83 14.22
N ILE A 199 -3.95 2.37 12.99
CA ILE A 199 -5.05 1.76 12.23
C ILE A 199 -5.53 0.47 12.92
N ARG A 200 -4.61 -0.40 13.38
CA ARG A 200 -4.99 -1.60 14.15
C ARG A 200 -5.76 -1.24 15.42
N LYS A 201 -5.38 -0.18 16.12
CA LYS A 201 -6.06 0.24 17.35
C LYS A 201 -7.47 0.76 17.05
N CYS A 202 -7.65 1.52 15.97
CA CYS A 202 -8.97 1.96 15.52
C CYS A 202 -9.91 0.79 15.18
N ARG A 203 -9.37 -0.32 14.67
CA ARG A 203 -10.12 -1.56 14.42
C ARG A 203 -10.37 -2.43 15.64
N SER A 204 -9.56 -2.27 16.69
CA SER A 204 -9.65 -3.11 17.89
C SER A 204 -10.82 -2.72 18.78
N PRO A 205 -11.35 -3.63 19.61
CA PRO A 205 -12.31 -3.26 20.65
C PRO A 205 -11.75 -2.15 21.56
N ILE A 206 -12.59 -1.15 21.84
CA ILE A 206 -12.31 -0.03 22.73
C ILE A 206 -13.36 -0.03 23.83
N SER A 207 -12.94 0.03 25.09
CA SER A 207 -13.87 0.02 26.24
C SER A 207 -14.83 1.22 26.19
N ALA A 208 -16.04 1.03 26.73
CA ALA A 208 -17.05 2.09 26.79
C ALA A 208 -16.52 3.37 27.47
N THR A 209 -15.74 3.22 28.54
CA THR A 209 -15.07 4.33 29.24
C THR A 209 -14.12 5.08 28.31
N ALA A 210 -13.25 4.38 27.57
CA ALA A 210 -12.33 5.01 26.64
C ALA A 210 -13.08 5.70 25.48
N ARG A 211 -14.14 5.06 24.93
CA ARG A 211 -14.98 5.68 23.89
C ARG A 211 -15.63 6.99 24.36
N LYS A 212 -16.10 7.03 25.61
CA LYS A 212 -16.66 8.23 26.24
C LYS A 212 -15.61 9.32 26.40
N THR A 213 -14.42 8.99 26.92
CA THR A 213 -13.33 9.96 27.10
C THR A 213 -12.85 10.54 25.77
N MET A 214 -12.75 9.73 24.73
CA MET A 214 -12.36 10.16 23.38
C MET A 214 -13.48 10.85 22.60
N LYS A 215 -14.70 10.93 23.17
CA LYS A 215 -15.89 11.51 22.51
C LYS A 215 -16.17 10.89 21.13
N ILE A 216 -16.03 9.57 21.02
CA ILE A 216 -16.19 8.85 19.74
C ILE A 216 -17.58 9.09 19.12
N ALA A 217 -18.64 9.12 19.94
CA ALA A 217 -20.00 9.38 19.47
C ALA A 217 -20.16 10.76 18.81
N ASP A 218 -19.46 11.78 19.32
CA ASP A 218 -19.47 13.12 18.71
C ASP A 218 -18.74 13.11 17.37
N ALA A 219 -17.61 12.42 17.29
CA ALA A 219 -16.85 12.26 16.05
C ALA A 219 -17.64 11.47 14.99
N GLU A 220 -18.33 10.39 15.36
CA GLU A 220 -19.22 9.60 14.48
C GLU A 220 -20.32 10.48 13.89
N ARG A 221 -21.02 11.23 14.75
CA ARG A 221 -22.10 12.15 14.35
C ARG A 221 -21.59 13.24 13.43
N PHE A 222 -20.41 13.81 13.71
CA PHE A 222 -19.83 14.88 12.93
C PHE A 222 -19.34 14.41 11.55
N VAL A 223 -18.63 13.27 11.50
CA VAL A 223 -18.04 12.75 10.25
C VAL A 223 -19.08 12.00 9.41
N GLY A 224 -20.15 11.48 10.03
CA GLY A 224 -21.15 10.65 9.35
C GLY A 224 -20.59 9.27 8.95
N ILE A 225 -19.60 8.77 9.68
CA ILE A 225 -19.02 7.43 9.52
C ILE A 225 -19.02 6.76 10.90
N PRO A 226 -19.61 5.55 11.03
CA PRO A 226 -19.60 4.84 12.29
C PRO A 226 -18.19 4.41 12.69
N PHE A 227 -17.89 4.46 13.97
CA PHE A 227 -16.64 3.98 14.55
C PHE A 227 -16.79 2.50 14.86
N GLN A 228 -16.56 1.69 13.84
CA GLN A 228 -16.55 0.23 13.91
C GLN A 228 -15.44 -0.33 13.03
N ALA A 229 -14.97 -1.54 13.32
CA ALA A 229 -13.82 -2.13 12.67
C ALA A 229 -13.90 -2.09 11.13
N ASP A 230 -15.09 -2.31 10.58
CA ASP A 230 -15.34 -2.36 9.13
C ASP A 230 -15.34 -0.99 8.44
N SER A 231 -15.36 0.11 9.20
CA SER A 231 -15.22 1.46 8.66
C SER A 231 -13.75 1.87 8.48
N PHE A 232 -12.82 1.12 9.05
CA PHE A 232 -11.39 1.38 8.93
C PHE A 232 -10.76 0.46 7.88
N PRO A 233 -9.68 0.89 7.20
CA PRO A 233 -8.99 0.04 6.24
C PRO A 233 -8.27 -1.11 6.96
N LEU A 234 -7.97 -2.19 6.24
CA LEU A 234 -6.93 -3.13 6.67
C LEU A 234 -5.57 -2.40 6.69
N VAL A 235 -4.58 -2.95 7.38
CA VAL A 235 -3.22 -2.39 7.38
C VAL A 235 -2.17 -3.47 7.32
N LEU A 236 -1.18 -3.26 6.46
CA LEU A 236 -0.07 -4.15 6.22
C LEU A 236 1.24 -3.40 6.47
N ASP A 237 1.87 -3.71 7.60
CA ASP A 237 3.19 -3.20 7.98
C ASP A 237 4.26 -4.09 7.35
N LEU A 238 4.87 -3.68 6.24
CA LEU A 238 5.82 -4.53 5.50
C LEU A 238 7.09 -4.85 6.28
N ALA A 239 7.43 -4.07 7.31
CA ALA A 239 8.55 -4.34 8.20
C ALA A 239 8.26 -5.56 9.09
N THR A 240 7.06 -5.60 9.68
CA THR A 240 6.71 -6.60 10.71
C THR A 240 5.77 -7.71 10.26
N ALA A 241 5.13 -7.59 9.10
CA ALA A 241 4.21 -8.58 8.57
C ALA A 241 4.89 -9.95 8.42
N LYS A 242 4.12 -11.02 8.58
CA LYS A 242 4.51 -12.38 8.24
C LYS A 242 3.92 -12.74 6.89
N ASP A 243 4.44 -13.79 6.27
CA ASP A 243 3.97 -14.24 4.96
C ASP A 243 2.50 -14.66 4.99
N ARG A 244 2.04 -15.22 6.12
CA ARG A 244 0.60 -15.48 6.37
C ARG A 244 -0.25 -14.21 6.37
N ASP A 245 0.29 -13.07 6.80
CA ASP A 245 -0.46 -11.80 6.84
C ASP A 245 -0.58 -11.23 5.42
N LEU A 246 0.48 -11.39 4.62
CA LEU A 246 0.49 -11.05 3.19
C LEU A 246 -0.49 -11.94 2.42
N GLN A 247 -0.46 -13.25 2.66
CA GLN A 247 -1.40 -14.22 2.09
C GLN A 247 -2.85 -13.93 2.52
N ALA A 248 -3.08 -13.54 3.78
CA ALA A 248 -4.43 -13.19 4.23
C ALA A 248 -5.00 -11.94 3.52
N VAL A 249 -4.14 -10.98 3.16
CA VAL A 249 -4.55 -9.77 2.44
C VAL A 249 -4.73 -10.03 0.95
N PHE A 250 -3.78 -10.72 0.33
CA PHE A 250 -3.71 -10.88 -1.13
C PHE A 250 -4.27 -12.20 -1.64
N GLY A 251 -4.61 -13.12 -0.75
CA GLY A 251 -5.10 -14.48 -1.02
C GLY A 251 -4.00 -15.48 -1.40
N GLU A 252 -2.90 -15.00 -1.97
CA GLU A 252 -1.69 -15.77 -2.23
C GLU A 252 -0.42 -14.98 -1.85
N TRP A 253 0.66 -15.71 -1.55
CA TRP A 253 1.96 -15.11 -1.33
C TRP A 253 3.10 -16.09 -1.64
N PRO A 254 4.14 -15.70 -2.40
CA PRO A 254 4.32 -14.41 -3.07
C PRO A 254 3.32 -14.19 -4.21
N LEU A 255 2.99 -12.94 -4.49
CA LEU A 255 2.18 -12.59 -5.66
C LEU A 255 2.93 -12.94 -6.96
N PRO A 256 2.25 -13.45 -7.99
CA PRO A 256 2.86 -13.83 -9.25
C PRO A 256 3.37 -12.59 -9.99
N VAL A 257 4.53 -12.71 -10.62
CA VAL A 257 5.12 -11.69 -11.50
C VAL A 257 5.21 -12.29 -12.89
N ALA A 258 4.51 -11.71 -13.87
CA ALA A 258 4.46 -12.28 -15.21
C ALA A 258 5.87 -12.32 -15.82
N GLY A 259 6.23 -13.50 -16.34
CA GLY A 259 7.56 -13.86 -16.79
C GLY A 259 7.97 -13.11 -18.04
N ARG A 260 8.49 -11.88 -17.85
CA ARG A 260 9.31 -11.07 -18.79
C ARG A 260 9.64 -9.68 -18.24
N TYR A 261 9.02 -9.25 -17.14
CA TYR A 261 9.33 -7.95 -16.56
C TYR A 261 10.77 -7.92 -16.01
N LYS A 262 11.64 -7.15 -16.69
CA LYS A 262 13.01 -6.89 -16.22
C LYS A 262 13.01 -5.58 -15.44
N ARG A 263 13.21 -5.68 -14.13
CA ARG A 263 13.47 -4.49 -13.30
C ARG A 263 14.59 -3.64 -13.88
N PRO A 264 14.47 -2.31 -13.84
CA PRO A 264 15.57 -1.41 -14.13
C PRO A 264 16.85 -1.82 -13.39
N CYS A 265 17.99 -1.77 -14.09
CA CYS A 265 19.26 -2.31 -13.60
C CYS A 265 19.75 -1.68 -12.28
N HIS A 266 19.42 -0.42 -12.01
CA HIS A 266 19.77 0.29 -10.78
C HIS A 266 19.00 -0.20 -9.54
N LEU A 267 17.90 -0.94 -9.74
CA LEU A 267 17.11 -1.58 -8.67
C LEU A 267 17.53 -3.04 -8.43
N LYS A 268 18.43 -3.59 -9.25
CA LYS A 268 18.97 -4.94 -9.02
C LYS A 268 19.97 -4.86 -7.89
N ARG A 269 19.73 -5.62 -6.82
CA ARG A 269 20.71 -5.85 -5.76
C ARG A 269 21.99 -6.39 -6.43
N LYS A 270 23.14 -5.72 -6.25
CA LYS A 270 24.43 -6.39 -6.49
C LYS A 270 24.43 -7.60 -5.55
N ARG A 271 24.50 -8.82 -6.07
CA ARG A 271 24.79 -10.00 -5.25
C ARG A 271 26.03 -9.64 -4.42
N ALA A 272 25.97 -9.84 -3.11
CA ALA A 272 27.14 -9.65 -2.26
C ALA A 272 28.27 -10.49 -2.86
N ALA A 273 29.43 -9.87 -3.11
CA ALA A 273 30.60 -10.61 -3.54
C ALA A 273 30.88 -11.68 -2.46
N PRO A 274 31.21 -12.93 -2.85
CA PRO A 274 31.60 -13.93 -1.87
C PRO A 274 32.78 -13.40 -1.04
N PRO A 275 32.84 -13.72 0.26
CA PRO A 275 33.95 -13.28 1.10
C PRO A 275 35.26 -13.74 0.47
N ARG A 276 36.19 -12.80 0.25
CA ARG A 276 37.54 -13.14 -0.18
C ARG A 276 38.14 -14.09 0.85
N GLU A 277 38.46 -15.29 0.44
CA GLU A 277 39.26 -16.22 1.23
C GLU A 277 40.54 -15.48 1.64
N LYS A 278 40.77 -15.45 2.96
CA LYS A 278 42.06 -15.00 3.48
C LYS A 278 43.08 -16.05 3.05
N THR A 279 43.90 -15.73 2.07
CA THR A 279 45.18 -16.41 1.85
C THR A 279 45.93 -16.36 3.18
N LYS A 280 46.14 -17.53 3.77
CA LYS A 280 47.07 -17.72 4.88
C LYS A 280 48.46 -17.70 4.26
N ASP A 281 49.26 -16.73 4.66
CA ASP A 281 50.72 -16.79 4.58
C ASP A 281 51.26 -17.67 5.73
#